data_AF-A0A776QKG6-F1
#
_entry.id   AF-A0A776QKG6-F1
#
_cell.length_a   1.000
_cell.length_b   1.000
_cell.length_c   1.000
_cell.angle_alpha   90.00
_cell.angle_beta   90.00
_cell.angle_gamma   90.00
#
_symmetry.space_group_name_H-M   'P 1'
#
loop_
_entity.id
_entity.type
_entity.pdbx_description
1 polymer ?
#
loop_
_entity_poly.entity_id
_entity_poly.type
_entity_poly.pdbx_seq_one_letter_code
_entity_poly.pdbx_strand_id
1 'polypeptide(L)' 'MKQVCVLGNGQLGRMLRQAGEPLGIAVWPVGLDAEPAAVPFQQSVITAEIERWPETALTRELA' A
#
# COMPACT_ATOMS: atom_id res chain seq x y z
N MET A 1 10.88 -8.70 -8.89
CA MET A 1 9.96 -9.12 -7.80
C MET A 1 8.68 -8.33 -7.95
N LYS A 2 7.49 -8.94 -7.85
CA LYS A 2 6.23 -8.20 -7.96
C LYS A 2 5.96 -7.47 -6.64
N GLN A 3 5.52 -6.22 -6.71
CA GLN A 3 5.23 -5.39 -5.53
C GLN A 3 3.79 -4.87 -5.57
N VAL A 4 3.17 -4.80 -4.40
CA VAL A 4 1.83 -4.26 -4.20
C VAL A 4 1.89 -3.23 -3.06
N CYS A 5 1.46 -2.00 -3.32
CA CYS A 5 1.20 -1.01 -2.26
C CYS A 5 -0.28 -1.04 -1.93
N VAL A 6 -0.60 -1.16 -0.64
CA VAL A 6 -1.97 -1.18 -0.11
C VAL A 6 -2.17 0.09 0.70
N LEU A 7 -3.05 0.97 0.23
CA LEU A 7 -3.44 2.17 0.98
C LEU A 7 -4.29 1.74 2.19
N GLY A 8 -3.78 2.07 3.38
CA GLY A 8 -4.27 1.61 4.67
C GLY A 8 -3.25 0.70 5.38
N ASN A 9 -3.21 0.78 6.71
CA ASN A 9 -2.28 0.03 7.56
C ASN A 9 -3.00 -0.78 8.66
N GLY A 10 -4.18 -1.27 8.33
CA GLY A 10 -5.02 -2.11 9.16
C GLY A 10 -4.71 -3.60 9.00
N GLN A 11 -5.65 -4.42 9.48
CA GLN A 11 -5.50 -5.88 9.48
C GLN A 11 -5.54 -6.49 8.07
N LEU A 12 -6.30 -5.91 7.14
CA LEU A 12 -6.48 -6.48 5.80
C LEU A 12 -5.19 -6.37 4.97
N GLY A 13 -4.51 -5.22 5.00
CA GLY A 13 -3.21 -5.04 4.38
C GLY A 13 -2.15 -5.97 4.97
N ARG A 14 -2.19 -6.22 6.28
CA ARG A 14 -1.29 -7.20 6.94
C ARG A 14 -1.58 -8.63 6.50
N MET A 15 -2.85 -9.01 6.39
CA MET A 15 -3.25 -10.32 5.87
C MET A 15 -2.82 -10.49 4.41
N LEU A 16 -3.00 -9.47 3.57
CA LEU A 16 -2.53 -9.48 2.18
C LEU A 16 -1.01 -9.65 2.11
N ARG A 17 -0.26 -9.00 3.00
CA ARG A 17 1.19 -9.19 3.09
C ARG A 17 1.58 -10.61 3.44
N GLN A 18 0.94 -11.20 4.45
CA GLN A 18 1.17 -12.60 4.80
C GLN A 18 0.83 -13.56 3.66
N ALA A 19 -0.23 -13.29 2.90
CA ALA A 19 -0.61 -14.09 1.74
C ALA A 19 0.37 -13.92 0.56
N GLY A 20 0.92 -12.72 0.37
CA GLY A 20 1.87 -12.41 -0.70
C GLY A 20 3.28 -12.96 -0.49
N GLU A 21 3.73 -13.06 0.76
CA GLU A 21 5.08 -13.54 1.13
C GLU A 21 5.44 -14.91 0.53
N PRO A 22 4.64 -15.99 0.70
CA PRO A 22 4.94 -17.29 0.09
C PRO A 22 4.85 -17.29 -1.44
N LEU A 23 4.23 -16.26 -2.05
CA LEU A 23 4.13 -16.10 -3.50
C LEU A 23 5.27 -15.25 -4.08
N GLY A 24 6.20 -14.78 -3.26
CA GLY A 24 7.27 -13.87 -3.69
C GLY A 24 6.75 -12.48 -4.10
N ILE A 25 5.61 -12.07 -3.54
CA ILE A 25 5.00 -10.75 -3.75
C ILE A 25 5.28 -9.89 -2.52
N ALA A 26 6.02 -8.80 -2.69
CA ALA A 26 6.22 -7.83 -1.62
C ALA A 26 4.98 -6.94 -1.49
N VAL A 27 4.32 -6.98 -0.34
CA VAL A 27 3.14 -6.15 -0.07
C VAL A 27 3.48 -5.12 1.00
N TRP A 28 3.16 -3.87 0.71
CA TRP A 28 3.44 -2.70 1.53
C TRP A 28 2.11 -2.10 2.02
N PRO A 29 1.67 -2.39 3.25
CA PRO A 29 0.60 -1.62 3.89
C PRO A 29 1.11 -0.22 4.21
N VAL A 30 0.37 0.81 3.79
CA VAL A 30 0.81 2.21 3.85
C VAL A 30 -0.18 3.04 4.64
N GLY A 31 0.31 3.73 5.68
CA GLY A 31 -0.49 4.70 6.42
C GLY A 31 -0.83 5.93 5.56
N LEU A 32 -1.97 6.57 5.84
CA LEU A 32 -2.42 7.76 5.12
C LEU A 32 -1.47 8.97 5.30
N ASP A 33 -0.75 8.95 6.42
CA ASP A 33 0.23 9.93 6.88
C ASP A 33 1.66 9.61 6.44
N ALA A 34 1.88 8.53 5.71
CA ALA A 34 3.21 8.17 5.22
C ALA A 34 3.74 9.21 4.23
N GLU A 35 5.03 9.51 4.33
CA GLU A 35 5.70 10.38 3.36
C GLU A 35 5.81 9.66 1.99
N PRO A 36 5.43 10.30 0.87
CA PRO A 36 5.46 9.68 -0.45
C PRO A 36 6.83 9.11 -0.82
N ALA A 37 7.91 9.78 -0.41
CA ALA A 37 9.28 9.36 -0.68
C ALA A 37 9.67 8.03 0.01
N ALA A 38 8.95 7.63 1.06
CA ALA A 38 9.20 6.40 1.80
C ALA A 38 8.42 5.18 1.27
N VAL A 39 7.55 5.39 0.27
CA VAL A 39 6.63 4.36 -0.24
C VAL A 39 7.01 3.99 -1.68
N PRO A 40 7.25 2.71 -2.00
CA PRO A 40 7.70 2.29 -3.33
C PRO A 40 6.53 2.18 -4.34
N PHE A 41 5.64 3.18 -4.41
CA PHE A 41 4.41 3.08 -5.19
C PHE A 41 4.62 3.18 -6.70
N GLN A 42 5.64 3.91 -7.19
CA GLN A 42 5.88 4.13 -8.62
C GLN A 42 6.19 2.85 -9.40
N GLN A 43 6.61 1.79 -8.70
CA GLN A 43 6.97 0.48 -9.26
C GLN A 43 6.10 -0.65 -8.71
N SER A 44 4.97 -0.31 -8.09
CA SER A 44 4.05 -1.24 -7.45
C SER A 44 2.69 -1.23 -8.14
N VAL A 45 1.97 -2.35 -8.05
CA VAL A 45 0.51 -2.34 -8.23
C VAL A 45 -0.09 -1.66 -7.00
N ILE A 46 -1.01 -0.72 -7.20
CA ILE A 46 -1.66 0.01 -6.11
C ILE A 46 -3.06 -0.57 -5.86
N THR A 47 -3.40 -0.78 -4.61
CA THR A 47 -4.76 -1.14 -4.14
C THR A 47 -5.02 -0.48 -2.79
N ALA A 48 -6.23 -0.63 -2.24
CA ALA A 48 -6.62 -0.06 -0.96
C ALA A 48 -7.38 -1.10 -0.12
N GLU A 49 -7.23 -1.03 1.21
CA GLU A 49 -8.03 -1.83 2.15
C GLU A 49 -9.25 -1.07 2.72
N ILE A 50 -9.38 0.21 2.38
CA ILE A 50 -10.47 1.10 2.78
C ILE A 50 -11.04 1.76 1.52
N GLU A 51 -12.33 2.09 1.52
CA GLU A 51 -13.02 2.66 0.35
C GLU A 51 -12.96 4.18 0.29
N ARG A 52 -12.58 4.83 1.39
CA ARG A 52 -12.51 6.29 1.52
C ARG A 52 -11.31 6.69 2.37
N TRP A 53 -10.67 7.78 1.97
CA TRP A 53 -9.52 8.36 2.66
C TRP A 53 -9.51 9.89 2.50
N PRO A 54 -8.88 10.63 3.43
CA PRO A 54 -8.65 12.05 3.27
C PRO A 54 -7.62 12.33 2.16
N GLU A 55 -7.61 13.55 1.64
CA GLU A 55 -6.51 14.01 0.80
C GLU A 55 -5.26 14.29 1.63
N THR A 56 -4.17 13.56 1.35
CA THR A 56 -2.84 13.78 1.91
C THR A 56 -1.81 13.92 0.78
N ALA A 57 -0.56 14.26 1.12
CA ALA A 57 0.52 14.30 0.14
C ALA A 57 0.66 12.96 -0.60
N LEU A 58 0.52 11.85 0.10
CA LEU A 58 0.57 10.52 -0.50
C LEU A 58 -0.65 10.24 -1.37
N THR A 59 -1.88 10.42 -0.87
CA THR A 59 -3.07 10.00 -1.63
C THR A 59 -3.27 10.80 -2.91
N ARG A 60 -2.70 12.02 -3.00
CA ARG A 60 -2.68 12.82 -4.23
C ARG A 60 -1.76 12.25 -5.31
N GLU A 61 -0.66 11.60 -4.92
CA GLU A 61 0.25 10.94 -5.85
C GLU A 61 -0.28 9.57 -6.33
N LEU A 62 -1.23 8.99 -5.58
CA LEU A 62 -1.82 7.67 -5.86
C LEU A 62 -3.14 7.73 -6.65
N ALA A 63 -3.71 8.93 -6.86
CA ALA A 63 -4.97 9.16 -7.57
C ALA A 63 -4.75 9.31 -9.08
#